data_AF-X1VXC9-F1
#
_entry.id   AF-X1VXC9-F1
#
_cell.length_a   1.000
_cell.length_b   1.000
_cell.length_c   1.000
_cell.angle_alpha   90.00
_cell.angle_beta   90.00
_cell.angle_gamma   90.00
#
_symmetry.space_group_name_H-M   'P 1'
#
loop_
_entity.id
_entity.type
_entity.pdbx_description
1 polymer ?
#
loop_
_entity_poly.entity_id
_entity_poly.type
_entity_poly.pdbx_seq_one_letter_code
_entity_poly.pdbx_strand_id
1 'polypeptide(L)' 'FVNPHNPELHYQQTAPEIWNEMKGKIHVFVAGVGSGGTLQGIGKFLK' A
#
# COMPACT_ATOMS: atom_id res chain seq x y z
N PHE A 1 1.68 2.33 16.50
CA PHE A 1 0.39 2.19 15.79
C PHE A 1 -0.32 3.52 15.50
N VAL A 2 0.21 4.70 15.89
CA VAL A 2 -0.48 6.00 15.65
C VAL A 2 0.31 7.00 14.79
N ASN A 3 1.56 6.68 14.43
CA ASN A 3 2.36 7.55 13.58
C ASN A 3 1.76 7.59 12.16
N PRO A 4 1.30 8.75 11.65
CA PRO A 4 0.66 8.85 10.34
C PRO A 4 1.61 8.53 9.18
N HIS A 5 2.92 8.69 9.37
CA HIS A 5 3.91 8.44 8.32
C HIS A 5 3.98 6.97 7.88
N ASN A 6 3.59 6.03 8.75
CA ASN A 6 3.64 4.60 8.43
C ASN A 6 2.74 4.22 7.23
N PRO A 7 1.42 4.45 7.25
CA PRO A 7 0.60 4.25 6.07
C PRO A 7 0.91 5.23 4.92
N GLU A 8 1.37 6.45 5.23
CA GLU A 8 1.70 7.45 4.22
C GLU A 8 2.85 7.01 3.30
N LEU A 9 3.94 6.45 3.86
CA LEU A 9 5.06 5.95 3.07
C LEU A 9 4.63 4.84 2.11
N HIS A 10 3.77 3.94 2.56
CA HIS A 10 3.24 2.87 1.71
C HIS A 10 2.33 3.39 0.58
N TYR A 11 1.60 4.49 0.81
CA TYR A 11 0.81 5.16 -0.22
C TYR A 11 1.70 5.92 -1.22
N GLN A 12 2.73 6.62 -0.75
CA GLN A 12 3.57 7.48 -1.58
C GLN A 12 4.68 6.74 -2.34
N GLN A 13 5.13 5.58 -1.83
CA GLN A 13 6.28 4.85 -2.37
C GLN A 13 5.90 3.43 -2.78
N THR A 14 5.57 2.57 -1.81
CA THR A 14 5.36 1.13 -2.07
C THR A 14 4.22 0.86 -3.06
N ALA A 15 3.10 1.59 -2.96
CA ALA A 15 1.97 1.37 -3.86
C ALA A 15 2.24 1.82 -5.30
N PRO A 16 2.83 3.00 -5.58
CA PRO A 16 3.29 3.36 -6.91
C PRO A 16 4.31 2.40 -7.52
N GLU A 17 5.25 1.88 -6.72
CA GLU A 17 6.22 0.88 -7.16
C GLU A 17 5.50 -0.38 -7.67
N ILE A 18 4.62 -0.96 -6.85
CA ILE A 18 3.80 -2.13 -7.22
C ILE A 18 2.93 -1.82 -8.45
N TRP A 19 2.28 -0.66 -8.50
CA TRP A 19 1.42 -0.26 -9.61
C TRP A 19 2.18 -0.19 -10.93
N ASN A 20 3.37 0.43 -10.92
CA ASN A 20 4.21 0.57 -12.10
C ASN A 20 4.74 -0.77 -12.58
N GLU A 21 5.22 -1.62 -11.67
CA GLU A 21 5.70 -2.97 -12.00
C GLU A 21 4.59 -3.84 -12.60
N MET A 22 3.38 -3.75 -12.05
CA MET A 22 2.20 -4.47 -12.53
C MET A 22 1.54 -3.81 -13.73
N LYS A 23 2.08 -2.69 -14.24
CA LYS A 23 1.53 -1.91 -15.36
C LYS A 23 0.05 -1.59 -15.18
N GLY A 24 -0.34 -1.27 -13.95
CA GLY A 24 -1.71 -0.98 -13.55
C GLY A 24 -2.69 -2.17 -13.58
N LYS A 25 -2.21 -3.40 -13.70
CA LYS A 25 -3.05 -4.61 -13.76
C LYS A 25 -2.98 -5.41 -12.47
N ILE A 26 -3.76 -4.98 -11.47
CA ILE A 26 -3.85 -5.65 -10.17
C ILE A 26 -5.31 -6.03 -9.91
N HIS A 27 -5.56 -7.33 -9.76
CA HIS A 27 -6.90 -7.84 -9.44
C HIS A 27 -7.07 -8.09 -7.94
N VAL A 28 -6.00 -8.54 -7.27
CA VAL A 28 -6.00 -8.87 -5.85
C VAL A 28 -4.66 -8.45 -5.25
N PHE A 29 -4.72 -7.82 -4.07
CA PHE A 29 -3.56 -7.53 -3.24
C PHE A 29 -3.74 -8.22 -1.87
N VAL A 30 -2.72 -8.97 -1.43
CA VAL A 30 -2.73 -9.70 -0.15
C VAL A 30 -1.53 -9.27 0.67
N ALA A 31 -1.76 -8.89 1.92
CA ALA A 31 -0.70 -8.53 2.87
C ALA A 31 -1.02 -9.06 4.28
N GLY A 32 0.02 -9.53 4.98
CA GLY A 32 -0.07 -9.82 6.41
C GLY A 32 -0.28 -8.54 7.21
N VAL A 33 -1.04 -8.61 8.31
CA VAL A 33 -1.40 -7.44 9.11
C VAL A 33 -0.67 -7.44 10.45
N GLY A 34 0.23 -6.48 10.63
CA GLY A 34 0.80 -6.09 11.92
C GLY A 34 0.23 -4.75 12.38
N SER A 35 0.96 -3.67 12.14
CA SER A 35 0.50 -2.29 12.44
C SER A 35 -0.63 -1.78 11.52
N GLY A 36 -0.89 -2.48 10.42
CA GLY A 36 -1.88 -2.09 9.42
C GLY A 36 -1.39 -1.05 8.41
N GLY A 37 -0.22 -0.43 8.61
CA GLY A 37 0.31 0.63 7.73
C GLY A 37 0.40 0.21 6.26
N THR A 38 0.92 -0.98 5.99
CA THR A 38 1.06 -1.54 4.64
C THR A 38 -0.29 -1.71 3.94
N LEU A 39 -1.24 -2.39 4.59
CA LEU A 39 -2.56 -2.63 4.01
C LEU A 39 -3.36 -1.34 3.83
N GLN A 40 -3.27 -0.40 4.79
CA GLN A 40 -3.96 0.89 4.70
C GLN A 40 -3.37 1.78 3.60
N GLY A 41 -2.05 1.94 3.54
CA GLY A 41 -1.38 2.79 2.55
C GLY A 41 -1.57 2.27 1.13
N ILE A 42 -1.29 0.99 0.90
CA ILE A 42 -1.44 0.37 -0.42
C ILE A 42 -2.92 0.24 -0.79
N GLY A 43 -3.77 -0.19 0.13
CA GLY A 43 -5.21 -0.28 -0.12
C GLY A 43 -5.86 1.06 -0.44
N LYS A 44 -5.37 2.16 0.14
CA LYS A 44 -5.84 3.53 -0.20
C LYS A 44 -5.42 3.96 -1.61
N PHE A 45 -4.25 3.55 -2.08
CA PHE A 45 -3.76 3.88 -3.42
C PHE A 45 -4.45 3.02 -4.50
N LEU A 46 -4.67 1.74 -4.23
CA LEU A 46 -5.24 0.78 -5.20
C LEU A 46 -6.78 0.85 -5.30
N LYS A 47 -7.44 1.57 -4.39
CA LYS A 47 -8.89 1.82 -4.45
C LYS A 47 -9.20 2.93 -5.44
#